data_AF-A0A0R1H2R0-F1
#
_entry.id   AF-A0A0R1H2R0-F1
#
_cell.length_a   1.000
_cell.length_b   1.000
_cell.length_c   1.000
_cell.angle_alpha   90.00
_cell.angle_beta   90.00
_cell.angle_gamma   90.00
#
_symmetry.space_group_name_H-M   'P 1'
#
loop_
_entity.id
_entity.type
_entity.pdbx_description
1 polymer ?
#
loop_
_entity_poly.entity_id
_entity_poly.type
_entity_poly.pdbx_seq_one_letter_code
_entity_poly.pdbx_strand_id
1 'polypeptide(L)'
;MIENTKHVYVTTGLVDDIDEILMLVASRSVDRSVSLRRIFDKLSGRLGPQVQLYNLTENIQMWSEARRLDKQDPTKQLIKMQEELGELAQGYLKEKPAQVIDSLGDLLVVITIFCQQEDLELAEVLQEAWNQIKDRHGKIVDGTYVKDSDLNG
;
A
#
# COMPACT_ATOMS: atom_id res chain seq x y z
N MET A 1 19.68 -13.52 13.15
CA MET A 1 18.36 -14.07 13.51
C MET A 1 17.54 -12.91 14.03
N ILE A 2 16.91 -12.15 13.12
CA ILE A 2 16.01 -11.07 13.50
C ILE A 2 14.62 -11.71 13.51
N GLU A 3 13.94 -11.69 14.65
CA GLU A 3 12.59 -12.21 14.80
C GLU A 3 11.62 -11.34 14.01
N ASN A 4 11.07 -11.88 12.91
CA ASN A 4 9.98 -11.27 12.14
C ASN A 4 8.70 -11.25 12.98
N THR A 5 8.58 -10.24 13.83
CA THR A 5 7.31 -9.90 14.48
C THR A 5 6.49 -9.15 13.44
N LYS A 6 5.52 -9.83 12.80
CA LYS A 6 4.54 -9.20 11.91
C LYS A 6 3.76 -8.14 12.68
N HIS A 7 4.20 -6.89 12.62
CA HIS A 7 3.47 -5.76 13.18
C HIS A 7 2.34 -5.41 12.23
N VAL A 8 1.17 -6.02 12.45
CA VAL A 8 -0.08 -5.55 11.84
C VAL A 8 -0.41 -4.21 12.49
N TYR A 9 -0.18 -3.12 11.77
CA TYR A 9 -0.57 -1.78 12.21
C TYR A 9 -2.10 -1.68 12.17
N VAL A 10 -2.73 -1.92 13.33
CA VAL A 10 -4.17 -1.72 13.52
C VAL A 10 -4.41 -0.21 13.63
N THR A 11 -5.01 0.40 12.61
CA THR A 11 -5.45 1.81 12.69
C THR A 11 -6.44 1.98 13.85
N THR A 12 -6.44 3.15 14.50
CA THR A 12 -7.33 3.47 15.64
C THR A 12 -8.80 3.13 15.35
N GLY A 13 -9.28 3.44 14.15
CA GLY A 13 -10.66 3.10 13.76
C GLY A 13 -10.96 1.59 13.70
N LEU A 14 -9.95 0.72 13.49
CA LEU A 14 -10.16 -0.75 13.49
C LEU A 14 -10.24 -1.31 14.92
N VAL A 15 -9.56 -0.67 15.87
CA VAL A 15 -9.74 -0.95 17.29
C VAL A 15 -11.15 -0.57 17.74
N ASP A 16 -11.63 0.61 17.34
CA ASP A 16 -12.97 1.09 17.67
C ASP A 16 -14.08 0.14 17.15
N ASP A 17 -13.91 -0.42 15.94
CA ASP A 17 -14.86 -1.38 15.38
C ASP A 17 -14.79 -2.75 16.10
N ILE A 18 -13.61 -3.20 16.55
CA ILE A 18 -13.46 -4.42 17.38
C ILE A 18 -14.15 -4.24 18.73
N ASP A 19 -14.01 -3.07 19.37
CA ASP A 19 -14.69 -2.76 20.62
C ASP A 19 -16.22 -2.72 20.46
N GLU A 20 -16.73 -2.18 19.35
CA GLU A 20 -18.16 -2.20 19.01
C GLU A 20 -18.68 -3.66 18.85
N ILE A 21 -17.89 -4.53 18.21
CA ILE A 21 -18.18 -5.97 18.08
C ILE A 21 -18.18 -6.65 19.45
N LEU A 22 -17.14 -6.42 20.27
CA LEU A 22 -17.00 -7.02 21.60
C LEU A 22 -18.16 -6.61 22.53
N MET A 23 -18.58 -5.34 22.52
CA MET A 23 -19.75 -4.88 23.27
C MET A 23 -21.04 -5.59 22.84
N LEU A 24 -21.21 -5.83 21.53
CA LEU A 24 -22.39 -6.53 21.00
C LEU A 24 -22.42 -8.02 21.32
N VAL A 25 -21.28 -8.69 21.25
CA VAL A 25 -21.14 -10.09 21.65
C VAL A 25 -21.39 -10.26 23.15
N ALA A 26 -20.96 -9.30 23.97
CA ALA A 26 -21.16 -9.28 25.42
C ALA A 26 -22.61 -8.96 25.86
N SER A 27 -23.41 -8.30 25.03
CA SER A 27 -24.80 -7.94 25.35
C SER A 27 -25.78 -9.14 25.23
N ARG A 28 -26.73 -9.29 26.18
CA ARG A 28 -27.76 -10.36 26.16
C ARG A 28 -29.10 -9.92 25.53
N SER A 29 -29.13 -8.99 24.58
CA SER A 29 -30.37 -8.48 23.99
C SER A 29 -30.78 -9.18 22.69
N VAL A 30 -32.07 -9.00 22.34
CA VAL A 30 -32.83 -9.68 21.27
C VAL A 30 -32.57 -9.10 19.87
N ASP A 31 -32.02 -7.89 19.74
CA ASP A 31 -31.80 -7.23 18.43
C ASP A 31 -30.34 -7.28 17.94
N ARG A 32 -29.71 -8.44 18.19
CA ARG A 32 -28.29 -8.66 17.86
C ARG A 32 -28.06 -8.77 16.36
N SER A 33 -29.02 -9.32 15.61
CA SER A 33 -28.90 -9.54 14.16
C SER A 33 -28.85 -8.24 13.36
N VAL A 34 -29.68 -7.25 13.71
CA VAL A 34 -29.69 -5.93 13.06
C VAL A 34 -28.40 -5.17 13.40
N SER A 35 -27.99 -5.20 14.66
CA SER A 35 -26.77 -4.54 15.13
C SER A 35 -25.50 -5.13 14.49
N LEU A 36 -25.41 -6.47 14.41
CA LEU A 36 -24.31 -7.17 13.74
C LEU A 36 -24.28 -6.90 12.24
N ARG A 37 -25.44 -6.87 11.56
CA ARG A 37 -25.50 -6.54 10.13
C ARG A 37 -25.01 -5.11 9.88
N ARG A 38 -25.42 -4.14 10.70
CA ARG A 38 -24.95 -2.75 10.60
C ARG A 38 -23.44 -2.63 10.75
N ILE A 39 -22.85 -3.36 11.69
CA ILE A 39 -21.40 -3.39 11.90
C ILE A 39 -20.69 -4.08 10.73
N PHE A 40 -21.23 -5.20 10.25
CA PHE A 40 -20.68 -5.89 9.08
C PHE A 40 -20.69 -4.98 7.84
N ASP A 41 -21.78 -4.26 7.58
CA ASP A 41 -21.88 -3.32 6.45
C ASP A 41 -20.85 -2.17 6.58
N LYS A 42 -20.69 -1.62 7.80
CA LYS A 42 -19.68 -0.58 8.09
C LYS A 42 -18.26 -1.10 7.91
N LEU A 43 -17.97 -2.29 8.43
CA LEU A 43 -16.66 -2.93 8.34
C LEU A 43 -16.31 -3.33 6.91
N SER A 44 -17.24 -3.95 6.18
CA SER A 44 -17.03 -4.36 4.79
C SER A 44 -16.77 -3.16 3.88
N GLY A 45 -17.50 -2.05 4.06
CA GLY A 45 -17.24 -0.80 3.34
C GLY A 45 -15.87 -0.20 3.65
N ARG A 46 -15.45 -0.24 4.92
CA ARG A 46 -14.16 0.34 5.35
C ARG A 46 -12.96 -0.51 4.95
N LEU A 47 -13.05 -1.83 5.15
CA LEU A 47 -12.00 -2.82 4.89
C LEU A 47 -11.88 -3.20 3.42
N GLY A 48 -12.94 -3.05 2.62
CA GLY A 48 -12.98 -3.47 1.22
C GLY A 48 -11.76 -3.01 0.40
N PRO A 49 -11.43 -1.70 0.38
CA PRO A 49 -10.28 -1.20 -0.37
C PRO A 49 -8.92 -1.72 0.13
N GLN A 50 -8.72 -1.85 1.44
CA GLN A 50 -7.44 -2.34 1.98
C GLN A 50 -7.26 -3.83 1.70
N VAL A 51 -8.33 -4.62 1.87
CA VAL A 51 -8.35 -6.04 1.50
C VAL A 51 -8.11 -6.21 0.01
N GLN A 52 -8.68 -5.35 -0.83
CA GLN A 52 -8.46 -5.40 -2.27
C GLN A 52 -6.99 -5.15 -2.63
N LEU A 53 -6.36 -4.12 -2.07
CA LEU A 53 -4.95 -3.83 -2.33
C LEU A 53 -4.04 -4.99 -1.87
N TYR A 54 -4.29 -5.52 -0.67
CA TYR A 54 -3.58 -6.67 -0.13
C TYR A 54 -3.69 -7.90 -1.05
N ASN A 55 -4.90 -8.21 -1.52
CA ASN A 55 -5.12 -9.33 -2.44
C ASN A 55 -4.37 -9.13 -3.77
N LEU A 56 -4.30 -7.90 -4.28
CA LEU A 56 -3.57 -7.59 -5.51
C LEU A 56 -2.06 -7.80 -5.32
N THR A 57 -1.49 -7.33 -4.20
CA THR A 57 -0.07 -7.51 -3.90
C THR A 57 0.28 -9.00 -3.72
N GLU A 58 -0.55 -9.78 -3.03
CA GLU A 58 -0.35 -11.23 -2.92
C GLU A 58 -0.41 -11.92 -4.27
N ASN A 59 -1.39 -11.57 -5.13
CA ASN A 59 -1.49 -12.16 -6.47
C ASN A 59 -0.25 -11.88 -7.33
N ILE A 60 0.35 -10.69 -7.23
CA ILE A 60 1.59 -10.34 -7.91
C ILE A 60 2.76 -11.18 -7.39
N GLN A 61 2.88 -11.33 -6.07
CA GLN A 61 3.92 -12.15 -5.44
C GLN A 61 3.80 -13.62 -5.84
N MET A 62 2.60 -14.19 -5.86
CA MET A 62 2.33 -15.55 -6.32
C MET A 62 2.66 -15.72 -7.82
N TRP A 63 2.32 -14.73 -8.65
CA TRP A 63 2.64 -14.73 -10.08
C TRP A 63 4.16 -14.75 -10.33
N SER A 64 4.91 -14.01 -9.51
CA SER A 64 6.37 -13.93 -9.50
C SER A 64 7.00 -15.27 -9.08
N GLU A 65 6.55 -15.86 -7.96
CA GLU A 65 7.00 -17.16 -7.46
C GLU A 65 6.78 -18.29 -8.46
N ALA A 66 5.61 -18.33 -9.09
CA ALA A 66 5.27 -19.32 -10.11
C ALA A 66 6.26 -19.31 -11.29
N ARG A 67 6.95 -18.18 -11.51
CA ARG A 67 7.96 -17.99 -12.58
C ARG A 67 9.39 -18.00 -12.06
N ARG A 68 9.59 -18.22 -10.76
CA ARG A 68 10.88 -18.09 -10.06
C ARG A 68 11.52 -16.71 -10.25
N LEU A 69 10.71 -15.69 -10.51
CA LEU A 69 11.18 -14.32 -10.68
C LEU A 69 11.64 -13.74 -9.35
N ASP A 70 10.98 -14.13 -8.26
CA ASP A 70 11.29 -13.83 -6.85
C ASP A 70 12.71 -14.29 -6.42
N LYS A 71 13.33 -15.22 -7.15
CA LYS A 71 14.69 -15.72 -6.89
C LYS A 71 15.75 -15.21 -7.87
N GLN A 72 15.38 -14.34 -8.81
CA GLN A 72 16.33 -13.76 -9.76
C GLN A 72 17.10 -12.59 -9.15
N ASP A 73 18.17 -12.17 -9.83
CA ASP A 73 18.94 -10.97 -9.49
C ASP A 73 18.04 -9.71 -9.43
N PRO A 74 17.91 -9.06 -8.26
CA PRO A 74 17.09 -7.87 -8.07
C PRO A 74 17.51 -6.67 -8.94
N THR A 75 18.78 -6.64 -9.37
CA THR A 75 19.29 -5.61 -10.30
C THR A 75 18.48 -5.56 -11.59
N LYS A 76 17.94 -6.69 -12.05
CA LYS A 76 17.07 -6.72 -13.24
C LYS A 76 15.74 -6.03 -13.01
N GLN A 77 15.18 -6.08 -11.80
CA GLN A 77 13.97 -5.30 -11.49
C GLN A 77 14.27 -3.81 -11.40
N LEU A 78 15.46 -3.40 -10.94
CA LEU A 78 15.87 -1.99 -11.02
C LEU A 78 15.92 -1.48 -12.46
N ILE A 79 16.46 -2.29 -13.39
CA ILE A 79 16.45 -1.97 -14.82
C ILE A 79 15.01 -1.90 -15.33
N LYS A 80 14.18 -2.88 -14.99
CA LYS A 80 12.77 -2.90 -15.40
C LYS A 80 12.00 -1.67 -14.89
N MET A 81 12.23 -1.26 -13.65
CA MET A 81 11.69 -0.01 -13.08
C MET A 81 12.06 1.22 -13.93
N GLN A 82 13.30 1.31 -14.42
CA GLN A 82 13.71 2.42 -15.29
C GLN A 82 12.99 2.38 -16.65
N GLU A 83 12.77 1.19 -17.21
CA GLU A 83 11.97 1.02 -18.44
C GLU A 83 10.54 1.53 -18.23
N GLU A 84 9.85 1.07 -17.19
CA GLU A 84 8.46 1.45 -16.93
C GLU A 84 8.31 2.95 -16.63
N LEU A 85 9.29 3.53 -15.94
CA LEU A 85 9.33 4.98 -15.72
C LEU A 85 9.47 5.75 -17.05
N GLY A 86 10.28 5.23 -17.98
CA GLY A 86 10.43 5.79 -19.31
C GLY A 86 9.15 5.72 -20.14
N GLU A 87 8.43 4.59 -20.05
CA GLU A 87 7.13 4.43 -20.71
C GLU A 87 6.07 5.36 -20.12
N LEU A 88 6.04 5.52 -18.79
CA LEU A 88 5.17 6.49 -18.12
C LEU A 88 5.45 7.91 -18.60
N ALA A 89 6.73 8.33 -18.61
CA ALA A 89 7.12 9.65 -19.08
C ALA A 89 6.72 9.88 -20.54
N GLN A 90 6.92 8.88 -21.40
CA GLN A 90 6.52 8.94 -22.80
C GLN A 90 4.99 9.05 -22.94
N GLY A 91 4.23 8.22 -22.22
CA GLY A 91 2.76 8.21 -22.24
C GLY A 91 2.19 9.54 -21.81
N TYR A 92 2.77 10.15 -20.77
CA TYR A 92 2.38 11.46 -20.27
C TYR A 92 2.68 12.57 -21.28
N LEU A 93 3.90 12.64 -21.81
CA LEU A 93 4.31 13.66 -22.79
C LEU A 93 3.53 13.59 -24.11
N LYS A 94 3.00 12.42 -24.46
CA LYS A 94 2.21 12.19 -25.68
C LYS A 94 0.69 12.24 -25.42
N GLU A 95 0.25 12.63 -24.22
CA GLU A 95 -1.17 12.72 -23.83
C GLU A 95 -1.94 11.41 -24.06
N LYS A 96 -1.32 10.27 -23.72
CA LYS A 96 -1.90 8.92 -23.87
C LYS A 96 -2.36 8.38 -22.52
N PRO A 97 -3.59 8.68 -22.06
CA PRO A 97 -4.05 8.32 -20.72
C PRO A 97 -4.06 6.81 -20.47
N ALA A 98 -4.37 6.00 -21.48
CA ALA A 98 -4.33 4.54 -21.36
C ALA A 98 -2.91 4.03 -21.05
N GLN A 99 -1.89 4.56 -21.73
CA GLN A 99 -0.49 4.21 -21.48
C GLN A 99 -0.03 4.70 -20.10
N VAL A 100 -0.50 5.86 -19.65
CA VAL A 100 -0.19 6.35 -18.29
C VAL A 100 -0.71 5.40 -17.22
N ILE A 101 -1.94 4.90 -17.37
CA ILE A 101 -2.52 3.94 -16.41
C ILE A 101 -1.76 2.63 -16.42
N ASP A 102 -1.42 2.12 -17.61
CA ASP A 102 -0.67 0.89 -17.83
C ASP A 102 0.72 0.96 -17.16
N SER A 103 1.53 1.96 -17.52
CA SER A 103 2.88 2.12 -16.99
C SER A 103 2.91 2.43 -15.48
N LEU A 104 1.88 3.08 -14.91
CA LEU A 104 1.74 3.21 -13.46
C LEU A 104 1.48 1.85 -12.80
N GLY A 105 0.63 1.03 -13.40
CA GLY A 105 0.38 -0.34 -12.96
C GLY A 105 1.64 -1.19 -13.00
N ASP A 106 2.39 -1.13 -14.10
CA ASP A 106 3.62 -1.89 -14.27
C ASP A 106 4.71 -1.46 -13.28
N LEU A 107 4.86 -0.15 -13.03
CA LEU A 107 5.74 0.33 -11.96
C LEU A 107 5.39 -0.28 -10.59
N LEU A 108 4.11 -0.34 -10.23
CA LEU A 108 3.67 -0.94 -8.97
C LEU A 108 3.93 -2.45 -8.92
N VAL A 109 3.75 -3.16 -10.04
CA VAL A 109 4.08 -4.60 -10.15
C VAL A 109 5.58 -4.81 -9.93
N VAL A 110 6.43 -4.04 -10.61
CA VAL A 110 7.89 -4.18 -10.50
C VAL A 110 8.37 -3.83 -9.09
N ILE A 111 7.85 -2.77 -8.48
CA ILE A 111 8.17 -2.40 -7.08
C ILE A 111 7.77 -3.53 -6.12
N THR A 112 6.56 -4.09 -6.27
CA THR A 112 6.07 -5.18 -5.42
C THR A 112 6.98 -6.41 -5.50
N ILE A 113 7.40 -6.78 -6.72
CA ILE A 113 8.30 -7.92 -6.93
C ILE A 113 9.72 -7.62 -6.42
N PHE A 114 10.21 -6.39 -6.58
CA PHE A 114 11.49 -5.98 -6.03
C PHE A 114 11.51 -6.09 -4.49
N CYS A 115 10.46 -5.61 -3.81
CA CYS A 115 10.30 -5.81 -2.37
C CYS A 115 10.36 -7.30 -2.01
N GLN A 116 9.63 -8.15 -2.74
CA GLN A 116 9.64 -9.61 -2.52
C GLN A 116 11.05 -10.23 -2.66
N GLN A 117 11.83 -9.78 -3.65
CA GLN A 117 13.20 -10.27 -3.88
C GLN A 117 14.19 -9.85 -2.79
N GLU A 118 13.96 -8.69 -2.16
CA GLU A 118 14.77 -8.15 -1.06
C GLU A 118 14.25 -8.57 0.33
N ASP A 119 13.28 -9.50 0.40
CA ASP A 119 12.63 -9.93 1.65
C ASP A 119 11.99 -8.77 2.43
N LEU A 120 11.41 -7.81 1.70
CA LEU A 120 10.70 -6.65 2.22
C LEU A 120 9.20 -6.77 1.97
N GLU A 121 8.40 -6.29 2.93
CA GLU A 121 6.95 -6.19 2.77
C GLU A 121 6.57 -4.78 2.29
N LEU A 122 5.69 -4.70 1.28
CA LEU A 122 5.38 -3.43 0.62
C LEU A 122 4.69 -2.44 1.57
N ALA A 123 3.79 -2.90 2.44
CA ALA A 123 3.14 -2.03 3.42
C ALA A 123 4.14 -1.48 4.46
N GLU A 124 5.15 -2.25 4.88
CA GLU A 124 6.25 -1.77 5.74
C GLU A 124 7.07 -0.68 5.05
N VAL A 125 7.43 -0.87 3.78
CA VAL A 125 8.15 0.15 2.98
C VAL A 125 7.31 1.43 2.86
N LEU A 126 6.01 1.30 2.61
CA LEU A 126 5.09 2.45 2.55
C LEU A 126 4.88 3.10 3.91
N GLN A 127 4.83 2.33 5.00
CA GLN A 127 4.69 2.82 6.36
C GLN A 127 5.90 3.65 6.77
N GLU A 128 7.11 3.22 6.41
CA GLU A 128 8.33 4.00 6.60
C GLU A 128 8.29 5.29 5.79
N ALA A 129 7.90 5.24 4.52
CA ALA A 129 7.74 6.44 3.70
C ALA A 129 6.72 7.42 4.32
N TRP A 130 5.58 6.93 4.80
CA TRP A 130 4.56 7.72 5.50
C TRP A 130 5.11 8.38 6.76
N ASN A 131 5.82 7.62 7.61
CA ASN A 131 6.45 8.13 8.82
C ASN A 131 7.39 9.31 8.53
N GLN A 132 8.04 9.30 7.36
CA GLN A 132 8.89 10.39 6.93
C GLN A 132 8.13 11.60 6.38
N ILE A 133 6.92 11.44 5.80
CA ILE A 133 6.18 12.54 5.15
C ILE A 133 5.12 13.19 6.02
N LYS A 134 4.53 12.45 6.98
CA LYS A 134 3.36 12.89 7.75
C LYS A 134 3.60 14.14 8.61
N ASP A 135 4.83 14.31 9.09
CA ASP A 135 5.23 15.40 9.97
C ASP A 135 6.15 16.42 9.25
N ARG A 136 6.23 16.40 7.91
CA ARG A 136 7.10 17.33 7.18
C ARG A 136 6.56 18.76 7.23
N HIS A 137 7.44 19.69 7.58
CA HIS A 137 7.23 21.12 7.48
C HIS A 137 7.98 21.69 6.27
N GLY A 138 7.29 22.52 5.50
CA GLY A 138 7.75 23.03 4.22
C GLY A 138 6.66 23.78 3.47
N LYS A 139 6.99 24.29 2.29
CA LYS A 139 6.05 25.00 1.42
C LYS A 139 6.21 24.58 -0.04
N ILE A 140 5.18 24.82 -0.83
CA ILE A 140 5.28 24.67 -2.28
C ILE A 140 6.02 25.88 -2.86
N VAL A 141 7.08 25.61 -3.62
CA VAL A 141 7.83 26.60 -4.42
C VAL A 141 7.89 26.07 -5.85
N ASP A 142 7.38 26.83 -6.81
CA ASP A 142 7.33 26.45 -8.23
C ASP A 142 6.76 25.04 -8.49
N GLY A 143 5.69 24.69 -7.77
CA GLY A 143 5.00 23.40 -7.89
C GLY A 143 5.71 22.22 -7.21
N THR A 144 6.86 22.45 -6.58
CA THR A 144 7.62 21.43 -5.84
C THR A 144 7.49 21.66 -4.34
N TYR A 145 7.32 20.59 -3.57
CA TYR A 145 7.39 20.67 -2.11
C TYR A 145 8.84 20.86 -1.66
N VAL A 146 9.13 21.96 -0.96
CA VAL A 146 10.46 22.29 -0.41
C VAL A 146 10.38 22.31 1.11
N LYS A 147 11.29 21.58 1.77
CA LYS A 147 11.36 21.50 3.23
C LYS A 147 11.83 22.82 3.83
N ASP A 148 11.37 23.15 5.03
CA ASP A 148 11.81 24.36 5.73
C ASP A 148 13.32 24.41 5.99
N SER A 149 13.95 23.24 6.22
CA SER A 149 15.39 23.11 6.36
C SER A 149 16.16 23.55 5.12
N ASP A 150 15.58 23.36 3.94
CA ASP A 150 16.24 23.54 2.64
C ASP A 150 16.01 24.97 2.10
N LEU A 151 15.11 25.74 2.73
CA LEU A 151 14.79 27.13 2.36
C LEU A 151 15.74 28.16 2.97
N ASN A 152 16.49 27.79 4.01
CA ASN A 152 17.38 28.68 4.76
C ASN A 152 18.84 28.19 4.79
N GLY A 153 19.20 27.25 3.89
CA GLY A 153 20.54 26.66 3.78
C GLY A 153 21.47 27.42 2.83
#